data_AF-A0A7K2AAQ9-F1
#
_entry.id   AF-A0A7K2AAQ9-F1
#
_cell.length_a   1.000
_cell.length_b   1.000
_cell.length_c   1.000
_cell.angle_alpha   90.00
_cell.angle_beta   90.00
_cell.angle_gamma   90.00
#
_symmetry.space_group_name_H-M   'P 1'
#
loop_
_entity.id
_entity.type
_entity.pdbx_description
1 polymer ?
#
loop_
_entity_poly.entity_id
_entity_poly.type
_entity_poly.pdbx_seq_one_letter_code
_entity_poly.pdbx_strand_id
1 'polypeptide(L)'
;MREIRGLFADENILPVGRMLRQIPEAGLVLYTGHEDIPELPLGAKDIDIFQAIGARGRNLLFITRDKKIRTRPVERRKLREAGVRAVILTGRSNMRQDDIYNLIIKYWDRIADIDTSRVGPCIFSLTSRGLRELSLPH
;
A
#
# COMPACT_ATOMS: atom_id res chain seq x y z
N MET A 1 17.03 8.78 -1.04
CA MET A 1 15.86 8.01 -1.48
C MET A 1 14.98 8.93 -2.32
N ARG A 2 14.27 8.45 -3.34
CA ARG A 2 13.30 9.25 -4.12
C ARG A 2 12.09 9.61 -3.25
N GLU A 3 11.48 10.77 -3.46
CA GLU A 3 10.28 11.14 -2.70
C GLU A 3 9.06 10.31 -3.11
N ILE A 4 8.27 9.88 -2.13
CA ILE A 4 6.93 9.34 -2.36
C ILE A 4 5.91 10.42 -2.00
N ARG A 5 4.94 10.71 -2.88
CA ARG A 5 3.92 11.75 -2.65
C ARG A 5 2.95 11.36 -1.54
N GLY A 6 2.51 10.10 -1.55
CA GLY A 6 1.49 9.63 -0.62
C GLY A 6 1.42 8.12 -0.48
N LEU A 7 1.45 7.65 0.76
CA LEU A 7 1.30 6.24 1.15
C LEU A 7 0.13 6.07 2.11
N PHE A 8 -0.54 4.93 2.00
CA PHE A 8 -1.43 4.43 3.05
C PHE A 8 -1.01 3.02 3.45
N ALA A 9 -0.64 2.83 4.72
CA ALA A 9 -0.30 1.53 5.27
C ALA A 9 -1.53 0.87 5.90
N ASP A 10 -1.84 -0.33 5.44
CA ASP A 10 -2.90 -1.17 5.98
C ASP A 10 -2.66 -1.56 7.46
N GLU A 11 -3.71 -1.93 8.17
CA GLU A 11 -3.67 -2.26 9.59
C GLU A 11 -2.70 -3.40 9.90
N ASN A 12 -2.60 -4.38 9.01
CA ASN A 12 -1.69 -5.53 9.17
C ASN A 12 -0.19 -5.16 9.14
N ILE A 13 0.15 -3.94 8.73
CA ILE A 13 1.51 -3.38 8.80
C ILE A 13 1.53 -2.02 9.52
N LEU A 14 0.56 -1.76 10.39
CA LEU A 14 0.40 -0.46 11.08
C LEU A 14 1.70 0.07 11.71
N PRO A 15 2.48 -0.71 12.49
CA PRO A 15 3.72 -0.19 13.06
C PRO A 15 4.77 0.18 12.00
N VAL A 16 4.79 -0.51 10.86
CA VAL A 16 5.63 -0.13 9.73
C VAL A 16 5.17 1.20 9.16
N GLY A 17 3.86 1.41 9.00
CA GLY A 17 3.31 2.71 8.60
C GLY A 17 3.79 3.85 9.51
N ARG A 18 3.78 3.63 10.82
CA ARG A 18 4.31 4.59 11.81
C ARG A 18 5.81 4.84 11.64
N MET A 19 6.59 3.80 11.37
CA MET A 19 8.04 3.94 11.09
C MET A 19 8.29 4.70 9.78
N LEU A 20 7.53 4.42 8.72
CA LEU A 20 7.66 5.10 7.43
C LEU A 20 7.33 6.60 7.53
N ARG A 21 6.37 6.98 8.38
CA ARG A 21 6.04 8.40 8.65
C ARG A 21 7.22 9.19 9.23
N GLN A 22 8.21 8.53 9.82
CA GLN A 22 9.41 9.19 10.36
C GLN A 22 10.48 9.44 9.28
N ILE A 23 10.29 8.96 8.06
CA ILE A 23 11.24 9.12 6.96
C ILE A 23 10.96 10.44 6.25
N PRO A 24 11.93 11.37 6.17
CA PRO A 24 11.75 12.65 5.50
C PRO A 24 11.28 12.54 4.05
N GLU A 25 11.73 11.53 3.31
CA GLU A 25 11.40 11.30 1.90
C GLU A 25 10.03 10.63 1.68
N ALA A 26 9.29 10.27 2.74
CA ALA A 26 8.03 9.52 2.64
C ALA A 26 6.79 10.38 2.32
N GLY A 27 6.95 11.70 2.19
CA GLY A 27 5.84 12.63 1.93
C GLY A 27 4.68 12.39 2.90
N LEU A 28 3.45 12.32 2.37
CA LEU A 28 2.29 12.00 3.19
C LEU A 28 2.22 10.50 3.49
N VAL A 29 2.33 10.11 4.76
CA VAL A 29 2.14 8.72 5.20
C VAL A 29 0.95 8.63 6.15
N LEU A 30 -0.13 8.01 5.69
CA LEU A 30 -1.29 7.66 6.50
C LEU A 30 -1.31 6.15 6.77
N TYR A 31 -2.14 5.74 7.73
CA TYR A 31 -2.37 4.35 8.07
C TYR A 31 -3.77 4.17 8.66
N THR A 32 -4.26 2.93 8.74
CA THR A 32 -5.54 2.64 9.40
C THR A 32 -5.52 3.14 10.85
N GLY A 33 -6.54 3.91 11.25
CA GLY A 33 -6.61 4.56 12.57
C GLY A 33 -5.72 5.80 12.73
N HIS A 34 -5.23 6.40 11.64
CA HIS A 34 -4.46 7.65 11.68
C HIS A 34 -5.37 8.84 12.04
N GLU A 35 -4.83 9.77 12.85
CA GLU A 35 -5.56 10.92 13.38
C GLU A 35 -6.13 11.86 12.29
N ASP A 36 -5.37 12.08 11.22
CA ASP A 36 -5.78 12.89 10.06
C ASP A 36 -6.81 12.22 9.12
N ILE A 37 -7.27 11.00 9.42
CA ILE A 37 -8.29 10.29 8.64
C ILE A 37 -9.27 9.54 9.58
N PRO A 38 -10.03 10.27 10.40
CA PRO A 38 -10.88 9.68 11.43
C PRO A 38 -12.00 8.79 10.87
N GLU A 39 -12.35 8.92 9.58
CA GLU A 39 -13.30 8.05 8.89
C GLU A 39 -12.79 6.61 8.67
N LEU A 40 -11.48 6.37 8.83
CA LEU A 40 -10.87 5.03 8.75
C LEU A 40 -10.32 4.60 10.12
N PRO A 41 -11.19 4.22 11.09
CA PRO A 41 -10.74 3.70 12.38
C PRO A 41 -10.06 2.33 12.24
N LEU A 42 -9.45 1.85 13.32
CA LEU A 42 -9.03 0.45 13.40
C LEU A 42 -10.23 -0.48 13.15
N GLY A 43 -10.03 -1.53 12.35
CA GLY A 43 -11.07 -2.42 11.88
C GLY A 43 -11.90 -1.88 10.71
N ALA A 44 -11.52 -0.76 10.10
CA ALA A 44 -12.14 -0.26 8.88
C ALA A 44 -12.19 -1.34 7.79
N LYS A 45 -13.28 -1.39 7.04
CA LYS A 45 -13.44 -2.40 5.98
C LYS A 45 -12.61 -2.02 4.77
N ASP A 46 -12.13 -3.02 4.04
CA ASP A 46 -11.37 -2.84 2.79
C ASP A 46 -12.05 -1.88 1.81
N ILE A 47 -13.38 -1.96 1.68
CA ILE A 47 -14.13 -1.08 0.77
C ILE A 47 -14.08 0.39 1.18
N ASP A 48 -14.17 0.68 2.49
CA ASP A 48 -14.15 2.04 3.03
C ASP A 48 -12.73 2.62 2.85
N ILE A 49 -11.71 1.81 3.14
CA ILE A 49 -10.30 2.14 2.91
C ILE A 49 -10.07 2.48 1.44
N PHE A 50 -10.45 1.58 0.52
CA PHE A 50 -10.21 1.78 -0.92
C PHE A 50 -10.90 3.03 -1.46
N GLN A 51 -12.13 3.31 -1.03
CA GLN A 51 -12.85 4.51 -1.44
C GLN A 51 -12.17 5.79 -0.94
N ALA A 52 -11.70 5.80 0.31
CA ALA A 52 -11.06 6.96 0.92
C ALA A 52 -9.66 7.27 0.34
N ILE A 53 -8.90 6.24 -0.05
CA ILE A 53 -7.50 6.40 -0.51
C ILE A 53 -7.35 6.34 -2.03
N GLY A 54 -8.32 5.80 -2.76
CA GLY A 54 -8.28 5.63 -4.21
C GLY A 54 -8.27 6.95 -4.99
N ALA A 55 -8.26 6.87 -6.32
CA ALA A 55 -8.08 8.02 -7.20
C ALA A 55 -9.12 9.15 -7.03
N ARG A 56 -10.34 8.80 -6.60
CA ARG A 56 -11.41 9.79 -6.30
C ARG A 56 -11.34 10.37 -4.89
N GLY A 57 -10.61 9.71 -3.99
CA GLY A 57 -10.35 10.19 -2.63
C GLY A 57 -9.03 10.95 -2.59
N ARG A 58 -7.98 10.29 -2.10
CA ARG A 58 -6.66 10.91 -1.85
C ARG A 58 -5.55 10.47 -2.82
N ASN A 59 -5.80 9.48 -3.68
CA ASN A 59 -4.84 8.90 -4.61
C ASN A 59 -3.54 8.40 -3.96
N LEU A 60 -3.64 7.81 -2.77
CA LEU A 60 -2.49 7.27 -2.04
C LEU A 60 -2.11 5.89 -2.57
N LEU A 61 -0.82 5.58 -2.54
CA LEU A 61 -0.34 4.23 -2.82
C LEU A 61 -0.60 3.34 -1.59
N PHE A 62 -1.47 2.35 -1.76
CA PHE A 62 -1.83 1.39 -0.72
C PHE A 62 -0.73 0.37 -0.52
N ILE A 63 -0.27 0.17 0.71
CA ILE A 63 0.72 -0.86 1.05
C ILE A 63 0.10 -1.82 2.07
N THR A 64 0.17 -3.11 1.79
CA THR A 64 -0.45 -4.16 2.64
C THR A 64 0.32 -5.46 2.59
N ARG A 65 0.21 -6.27 3.64
CA ARG A 65 0.66 -7.66 3.63
C ARG A 65 -0.46 -8.66 3.37
N ASP A 66 -1.71 -8.23 3.15
CA ASP A 66 -2.79 -9.18 2.94
C ASP A 66 -2.64 -9.89 1.59
N LYS A 67 -2.15 -11.13 1.67
CA LYS A 67 -1.95 -12.00 0.51
C LYS A 67 -3.28 -12.42 -0.12
N LYS A 68 -4.40 -12.36 0.61
CA LYS A 68 -5.72 -12.75 0.11
C LYS A 68 -6.23 -11.80 -0.96
N ILE A 69 -5.80 -10.53 -0.96
CA ILE A 69 -6.12 -9.57 -2.03
C ILE A 69 -5.59 -10.06 -3.38
N ARG A 70 -4.53 -10.87 -3.43
CA ARG A 70 -4.03 -11.43 -4.70
C ARG A 70 -4.94 -12.49 -5.30
N THR A 71 -5.59 -13.27 -4.45
CA THR A 71 -6.33 -14.46 -4.87
C THR A 71 -7.83 -14.24 -4.89
N ARG A 72 -8.35 -13.27 -4.13
CA ARG A 72 -9.79 -12.95 -4.06
C ARG A 72 -10.19 -12.02 -5.20
N PRO A 73 -10.96 -12.49 -6.21
CA PRO A 73 -11.36 -11.65 -7.34
C PRO A 73 -12.18 -10.44 -6.92
N VAL A 74 -13.02 -10.60 -5.89
CA VAL A 74 -13.88 -9.53 -5.35
C VAL A 74 -13.06 -8.36 -4.83
N GLU A 75 -12.02 -8.61 -4.02
CA GLU A 75 -11.19 -7.53 -3.47
C GLU A 75 -10.40 -6.81 -4.56
N ARG A 76 -9.89 -7.55 -5.55
CA ARG A 76 -9.18 -6.96 -6.70
C ARG A 76 -10.09 -6.07 -7.54
N ARG A 77 -11.35 -6.49 -7.73
CA ARG A 77 -12.33 -5.71 -8.45
C ARG A 77 -12.66 -4.42 -7.70
N LYS A 78 -12.92 -4.48 -6.39
CA LYS A 78 -13.16 -3.28 -5.57
C LYS A 78 -11.99 -2.29 -5.60
N LEU A 79 -10.76 -2.80 -5.46
CA LEU A 79 -9.55 -1.99 -5.54
C LEU A 79 -9.44 -1.29 -6.91
N ARG A 80 -9.74 -2.03 -7.99
CA ARG A 80 -9.77 -1.50 -9.35
C ARG A 80 -10.87 -0.45 -9.56
N GLU A 81 -12.08 -0.73 -9.11
CA GLU A 81 -13.24 0.18 -9.18
C GLU A 81 -13.01 1.48 -8.41
N ALA A 82 -12.31 1.40 -7.26
CA ALA A 82 -11.88 2.56 -6.48
C ALA A 82 -10.67 3.29 -7.09
N GLY A 83 -10.03 2.75 -8.13
CA GLY A 83 -8.86 3.34 -8.77
C GLY A 83 -7.60 3.29 -7.91
N VAL A 84 -7.50 2.33 -6.99
CA VAL A 84 -6.39 2.23 -6.03
C VAL A 84 -5.14 1.67 -6.71
N ARG A 85 -4.00 2.27 -6.38
CA ARG A 85 -2.67 1.74 -6.68
C ARG A 85 -2.18 1.00 -5.45
N ALA A 86 -1.68 -0.22 -5.60
CA ALA A 86 -1.32 -1.04 -4.45
C ALA A 86 0.03 -1.75 -4.60
N VAL A 87 0.77 -1.84 -3.49
CA VAL A 87 1.94 -2.71 -3.30
C VAL A 87 1.61 -3.73 -2.22
N ILE A 88 1.48 -4.99 -2.63
CA ILE A 88 1.22 -6.13 -1.74
C ILE A 88 2.55 -6.79 -1.41
N LEU A 89 2.89 -6.87 -0.13
CA LEU A 89 4.07 -7.58 0.34
C LEU A 89 3.82 -9.09 0.36
N THR A 90 4.49 -9.80 -0.54
CA THR A 90 4.31 -11.25 -0.76
C THR A 90 5.53 -12.07 -0.38
N GLY A 91 6.44 -11.49 0.40
CA GLY A 91 7.60 -12.18 0.95
C GLY A 91 7.26 -13.36 1.88
N ARG A 92 8.27 -13.82 2.62
CA ARG A 92 8.18 -15.02 3.47
C ARG A 92 7.01 -14.94 4.46
N SER A 93 6.44 -16.10 4.81
CA SER A 93 5.31 -16.23 5.75
C SER A 93 5.59 -15.61 7.12
N ASN A 94 6.83 -15.67 7.61
CA ASN A 94 7.22 -15.19 8.95
C ASN A 94 8.10 -13.94 8.90
N MET A 95 7.77 -12.96 8.05
CA MET A 95 8.44 -11.65 8.11
C MET A 95 8.00 -10.89 9.37
N ARG A 96 8.97 -10.43 10.15
CA ARG A 96 8.76 -9.46 11.24
C ARG A 96 8.58 -8.06 10.67
N GLN A 97 8.20 -7.12 11.51
CA GLN A 97 7.99 -5.73 11.07
C GLN A 97 9.27 -5.08 10.57
N ASP A 98 10.41 -5.37 11.20
CA ASP A 98 11.73 -4.92 10.72
C ASP A 98 12.06 -5.48 9.33
N ASP A 99 11.71 -6.75 9.06
CA ASP A 99 11.92 -7.34 7.73
C ASP A 99 11.06 -6.65 6.67
N ILE A 100 9.82 -6.30 7.03
CA ILE A 100 8.90 -5.58 6.15
C ILE A 100 9.42 -4.17 5.87
N TYR A 101 9.79 -3.44 6.93
CA TYR A 101 10.36 -2.11 6.82
C TYR A 101 11.61 -2.14 5.93
N ASN A 102 12.59 -3.00 6.24
CA ASN A 102 13.82 -3.14 5.47
C ASN A 102 13.55 -3.52 4.01
N LEU A 103 12.52 -4.34 3.74
CA LEU A 103 12.14 -4.66 2.37
C LEU A 103 11.58 -3.45 1.62
N ILE A 104 10.75 -2.63 2.27
CA ILE A 104 10.22 -1.39 1.70
C ILE A 104 11.35 -0.41 1.42
N ILE A 105 12.25 -0.18 2.40
CA ILE A 105 13.41 0.71 2.23
C ILE A 105 14.32 0.24 1.10
N LYS A 106 14.62 -1.06 1.04
CA LYS A 106 15.46 -1.64 -0.02
C LYS A 106 14.93 -1.35 -1.42
N TYR A 107 13.62 -1.31 -1.59
CA TYR A 107 12.98 -1.06 -2.88
C TYR A 107 12.28 0.29 -2.96
N TRP A 108 12.67 1.23 -2.10
CA TRP A 108 12.00 2.52 -1.94
C TRP A 108 11.87 3.28 -3.25
N ASP A 109 12.97 3.45 -3.97
CA ASP A 109 12.98 4.22 -5.22
C ASP A 109 12.03 3.61 -6.28
N ARG A 110 11.88 2.28 -6.27
CA ARG A 110 10.94 1.57 -7.16
C ARG A 110 9.48 1.75 -6.74
N ILE A 111 9.22 1.91 -5.45
CA ILE A 111 7.89 2.24 -4.91
C ILE A 111 7.55 3.69 -5.25
N ALA A 112 8.51 4.61 -5.10
CA ALA A 112 8.38 6.00 -5.52
C ALA A 112 8.11 6.14 -7.02
N ASP A 113 8.75 5.33 -7.86
CA ASP A 113 8.46 5.29 -9.28
C ASP A 113 7.00 4.89 -9.55
N ILE A 114 6.45 3.92 -8.81
CA ILE A 114 5.02 3.56 -8.94
C ILE A 114 4.14 4.73 -8.53
N ASP A 115 4.45 5.35 -7.40
CA ASP A 115 3.65 6.47 -6.91
C ASP A 115 3.67 7.68 -7.85
N THR A 116 4.78 7.94 -8.53
CA THR A 116 4.94 9.12 -9.37
C THR A 116 4.56 8.88 -10.84
N SER A 117 4.77 7.66 -11.36
CA SER A 117 4.69 7.37 -12.80
C SER A 117 3.47 6.54 -13.20
N ARG A 118 2.80 5.84 -12.27
CA ARG A 118 1.67 4.97 -12.62
C ARG A 118 0.34 5.68 -12.43
N VAL A 119 -0.44 5.70 -13.52
CA VAL A 119 -1.80 6.25 -13.59
C VAL A 119 -2.82 5.10 -13.52
N GLY A 120 -3.86 5.28 -12.70
CA GLY A 120 -4.96 4.33 -12.58
C GLY A 120 -4.65 3.12 -11.69
N PRO A 121 -5.62 2.19 -11.57
CA PRO A 121 -5.48 1.06 -10.66
C PRO A 121 -4.43 0.08 -11.15
N CYS A 122 -3.49 -0.25 -10.27
CA CYS A 122 -2.44 -1.24 -10.52
C CYS A 122 -2.10 -1.96 -9.22
N ILE A 123 -1.71 -3.22 -9.33
CA ILE A 123 -1.30 -4.01 -8.16
C ILE A 123 0.09 -4.55 -8.42
N PHE A 124 1.02 -4.23 -7.53
CA PHE A 124 2.37 -4.75 -7.52
C PHE A 124 2.54 -5.73 -6.36
N SER A 125 3.32 -6.77 -6.60
CA SER A 125 3.78 -7.72 -5.61
C SER A 125 5.23 -7.41 -5.27
N LEU A 126 5.49 -7.07 -4.00
CA LEU A 126 6.83 -6.84 -3.47
C LEU A 126 7.35 -8.08 -2.73
N THR A 127 8.49 -8.60 -3.19
CA THR A 127 9.22 -9.71 -2.55
C THR A 127 10.69 -9.35 -2.35
N SER A 128 11.45 -10.21 -1.68
CA SER A 128 12.91 -10.07 -1.62
C SER A 128 13.59 -10.02 -3.00
N ARG A 129 12.96 -10.57 -4.05
CA ARG A 129 13.43 -10.54 -5.44
C ARG A 129 13.07 -9.25 -6.19
N GLY A 130 12.23 -8.38 -5.61
CA GLY A 130 11.82 -7.11 -6.20
C GLY A 130 10.30 -6.95 -6.36
N LEU A 131 9.94 -5.91 -7.11
CA LEU A 131 8.55 -5.58 -7.46
C LEU A 131 8.17 -6.19 -8.81
N ARG A 132 6.99 -6.80 -8.86
CA ARG A 132 6.37 -7.33 -10.08
C ARG A 132 4.91 -6.91 -10.16
N GLU A 133 4.48 -6.40 -11.31
CA GLU A 133 3.07 -6.09 -11.56
C GLU A 133 2.22 -7.38 -11.67
N LEU A 134 1.04 -7.38 -11.06
CA LEU A 134 0.08 -8.48 -11.11
C LEU A 134 -1.02 -8.13 -12.12
N SER A 135 -1.25 -9.01 -13.09
CA SER A 135 -2.31 -8.86 -14.11
C SER A 135 -3.69 -8.81 -13.46
N LEU A 136 -4.33 -7.64 -13.43
CA LEU A 136 -5.73 -7.49 -13.01
C LEU A 136 -6.64 -8.28 -13.96
N PRO A 137 -7.61 -9.09 -13.48
CA PRO A 137 -8.56 -9.75 -14.36
C PRO A 137 -9.33 -8.67 -15.11
N HIS A 138 -9.64 -8.95 -16.39
CA HIS A 138 -10.41 -8.05 -17.24
C HIS A 138 -11.77 -7.73 -16.63
#